data_AF-A0AAV6CZJ7-F1
#
_entry.id   AF-A0AAV6CZJ7-F1
#
_cell.length_a   1.000
_cell.length_b   1.000
_cell.length_c   1.000
_cell.angle_alpha   90.00
_cell.angle_beta   90.00
_cell.angle_gamma   90.00
#
_symmetry.space_group_name_H-M   'P 1'
#
loop_
_entity.id
_entity.type
_entity.pdbx_description
1 polymer ?
#
loop_
_entity_poly.entity_id
_entity_poly.type
_entity_poly.pdbx_seq_one_letter_code
_entity_poly.pdbx_strand_id
1 'polypeptide(L)'
;KGDLADLDDAESLALMRALRTTLRVLRETLKPEGFNVGANLGRAAGAGIPDHVHLHVVPRWNGDTNFMAVISDVKIVNEHLKQTAEKLRPAFAT
;
A
#
# COMPACT_ATOMS: atom_id res chain seq x y z
N LYS A 1 13.23 -1.63 12.70
CA LYS A 1 13.72 -2.85 12.01
C LYS A 1 13.61 -2.56 10.53
N GLY A 2 14.74 -2.59 9.82
CA GLY A 2 14.83 -2.15 8.42
C GLY A 2 14.55 -3.27 7.43
N ASP A 3 14.69 -4.52 7.86
CA ASP A 3 14.46 -5.70 7.05
C ASP A 3 13.29 -6.54 7.59
N LEU A 4 12.62 -7.29 6.71
CA LEU A 4 11.65 -8.31 7.10
C LEU A 4 12.32 -9.44 7.88
N ALA A 5 13.58 -9.76 7.57
CA ALA A 5 14.34 -10.80 8.25
C ALA A 5 14.65 -10.49 9.72
N ASP A 6 14.55 -9.22 10.13
CA ASP A 6 14.78 -8.79 11.51
C ASP A 6 13.54 -8.93 12.40
N LEU A 7 12.35 -9.14 11.80
CA LEU A 7 11.10 -9.25 12.53
C LEU A 7 11.05 -10.58 13.29
N ASP A 8 10.56 -10.54 14.53
CA ASP A 8 10.24 -11.78 15.23
C ASP A 8 8.91 -12.38 14.73
N ASP A 9 8.58 -13.58 15.20
CA ASP A 9 7.35 -14.28 14.78
C ASP A 9 6.08 -13.51 15.14
N ALA A 10 6.07 -12.81 16.29
CA ALA A 10 4.91 -12.07 16.75
C ALA A 10 4.70 -10.81 15.90
N GLU A 11 5.77 -10.09 15.59
CA GLU A 11 5.76 -8.94 14.68
C GLU A 11 5.38 -9.35 13.25
N SER A 12 5.94 -10.45 12.75
CA SER A 12 5.63 -11.00 11.42
C SER A 12 4.15 -11.38 11.31
N LEU A 13 3.62 -12.04 12.33
CA LEU A 13 2.20 -12.38 12.41
C LEU A 13 1.31 -11.13 12.49
N ALA A 14 1.69 -10.14 13.29
CA ALA A 14 0.98 -8.87 13.42
C ALA A 14 0.95 -8.11 12.08
N LEU A 15 2.08 -8.04 11.38
CA LEU A 15 2.20 -7.41 10.07
C LEU A 15 1.31 -8.10 9.03
N MET A 16 1.33 -9.43 8.98
CA MET A 16 0.47 -10.20 8.07
C MET A 16 -1.01 -10.07 8.40
N ARG A 17 -1.38 -9.98 9.68
CA ARG A 17 -2.77 -9.68 10.10
C ARG A 17 -3.19 -8.29 9.65
N ALA A 18 -2.35 -7.28 9.85
CA ALA A 18 -2.61 -5.91 9.42
C ALA A 18 -2.78 -5.83 7.89
N LEU A 19 -1.93 -6.53 7.13
CA LEU A 19 -2.05 -6.63 5.67
C LEU A 19 -3.39 -7.23 5.26
N ARG A 20 -3.81 -8.35 5.87
CA ARG A 20 -5.09 -9.01 5.56
C ARG A 20 -6.29 -8.09 5.82
N THR A 21 -6.30 -7.38 6.96
CA THR A 21 -7.33 -6.39 7.29
C THR A 21 -7.34 -5.26 6.27
N THR A 22 -6.17 -4.72 5.93
CA THR A 22 -6.02 -3.65 4.94
C THR A 22 -6.59 -4.05 3.57
N LEU A 23 -6.25 -5.26 3.08
CA LEU A 23 -6.78 -5.76 1.81
C LEU A 23 -8.31 -5.90 1.83
N ARG A 24 -8.89 -6.37 2.93
CA ARG A 24 -10.36 -6.45 3.10
C ARG A 24 -11.00 -5.07 3.04
N VAL A 25 -10.52 -4.14 3.86
CA VAL A 25 -11.06 -2.77 3.95
C VAL A 25 -10.98 -2.06 2.60
N LEU A 26 -9.85 -2.18 1.90
CA LEU A 26 -9.68 -1.56 0.58
C LEU A 26 -10.60 -2.19 -0.47
N ARG A 27 -10.81 -3.52 -0.44
CA ARG A 27 -11.77 -4.19 -1.33
C ARG A 27 -13.19 -3.67 -1.14
N GLU A 28 -13.64 -3.58 0.11
CA GLU A 28 -14.99 -3.15 0.45
C GLU A 28 -15.22 -1.66 0.14
N THR A 29 -14.20 -0.83 0.39
CA THR A 29 -14.32 0.63 0.36
C THR A 29 -14.03 1.24 -1.02
N LEU A 30 -13.02 0.72 -1.72
CA LEU A 30 -12.54 1.28 -2.99
C LEU A 30 -12.93 0.41 -4.20
N LYS A 31 -13.24 -0.87 -3.99
CA LYS A 31 -13.58 -1.84 -5.04
C LYS A 31 -12.52 -1.92 -6.16
N PRO A 32 -11.23 -2.10 -5.86
CA PRO A 32 -10.21 -2.39 -6.86
C PRO A 32 -10.39 -3.78 -7.45
N GLU A 33 -9.90 -3.95 -8.68
CA GLU A 33 -9.90 -5.23 -9.40
C GLU A 33 -8.67 -6.08 -9.04
N GLY A 34 -7.63 -5.46 -8.49
CA GLY A 34 -6.41 -6.14 -8.05
C GLY A 34 -5.59 -5.34 -7.04
N PHE A 35 -4.46 -5.90 -6.60
CA PHE A 35 -3.51 -5.25 -5.70
C PHE A 35 -2.06 -5.59 -6.10
N ASN A 36 -1.16 -4.62 -5.95
CA ASN A 36 0.26 -4.91 -5.76
C ASN A 36 0.59 -4.78 -4.28
N VAL A 37 1.26 -5.79 -3.73
CA VAL A 37 1.70 -5.82 -2.33
C VAL A 37 3.17 -6.18 -2.29
N GLY A 38 3.97 -5.44 -1.53
CA GLY A 38 5.40 -5.73 -1.38
C GLY A 38 6.13 -4.76 -0.46
N ALA A 39 7.39 -5.07 -0.18
CA ALA A 39 8.33 -4.21 0.53
C ALA A 39 9.59 -4.04 -0.32
N ASN A 40 10.22 -2.88 -0.21
CA ASN A 40 11.54 -2.63 -0.78
C ASN A 40 12.57 -2.75 0.36
N LEU A 41 13.56 -3.62 0.21
CA LEU A 41 14.58 -3.89 1.23
C LEU A 41 15.95 -3.38 0.77
N GLY A 42 16.51 -2.46 1.54
CA GLY A 42 17.79 -1.81 1.23
C GLY A 42 17.69 -0.72 0.15
N ARG A 43 18.71 0.15 0.12
CA ARG A 43 18.77 1.32 -0.78
C ARG A 43 18.66 0.93 -2.25
N ALA A 44 19.30 -0.17 -2.66
CA ALA A 44 19.31 -0.64 -4.04
C ALA A 44 17.92 -1.04 -4.55
N ALA A 45 17.04 -1.54 -3.67
CA ALA A 45 15.65 -1.86 -4.00
C ALA A 45 14.71 -0.64 -3.94
N GLY A 46 15.24 0.56 -3.64
CA GLY A 46 14.43 1.77 -3.50
C GLY A 46 13.74 1.93 -2.15
N ALA A 47 14.28 1.35 -1.08
CA ALA A 47 13.79 1.61 0.28
C ALA A 47 14.01 3.08 0.65
N GLY A 48 12.91 3.85 0.77
CA GLY A 48 12.96 5.27 1.13
C GLY A 48 13.36 5.52 2.59
N ILE A 49 13.12 4.55 3.47
CA ILE A 49 13.48 4.59 4.89
C ILE A 49 14.22 3.28 5.22
N PRO A 50 15.56 3.25 5.11
CA PRO A 50 16.34 2.01 5.25
C PRO A 50 16.19 1.32 6.60
N ASP A 51 15.90 2.07 7.67
CA ASP A 51 15.82 1.56 9.04
C ASP A 51 14.39 1.12 9.46
N HIS A 52 13.42 1.23 8.54
CA HIS A 52 12.01 0.91 8.80
C HIS A 52 11.35 0.17 7.64
N VAL A 53 11.16 -1.14 7.82
CA VAL A 53 10.42 -1.99 6.90
C VAL A 53 8.93 -1.63 6.90
N HIS A 54 8.35 -1.52 5.72
CA HIS A 54 6.93 -1.25 5.53
C HIS A 54 6.42 -1.97 4.29
N LEU A 55 5.15 -2.39 4.34
CA LEU A 55 4.47 -3.00 3.22
C LEU A 55 3.67 -1.94 2.46
N HIS A 56 3.94 -1.83 1.17
CA HIS A 56 3.08 -1.11 0.25
C HIS A 56 1.88 -1.99 -0.11
N VAL A 57 0.68 -1.40 -0.05
CA VAL A 57 -0.54 -1.99 -0.58
C VAL A 57 -1.11 -1.01 -1.58
N VAL A 58 -1.04 -1.36 -2.86
CA VAL A 58 -1.45 -0.49 -3.97
C VAL A 58 -2.66 -1.11 -4.67
N PRO A 59 -3.88 -0.58 -4.44
CA PRO A 59 -5.07 -0.95 -5.20
C PRO A 59 -4.87 -0.70 -6.70
N ARG A 60 -5.33 -1.63 -7.54
CA ARG A 60 -5.19 -1.57 -9.01
C ARG A 60 -6.54 -1.73 -9.71
N TRP A 61 -6.68 -1.06 -10.84
CA TRP A 61 -7.81 -1.22 -11.77
C TRP A 61 -7.27 -1.41 -13.19
N ASN A 62 -8.01 -2.14 -14.03
CA ASN A 62 -7.69 -2.24 -15.43
C ASN A 62 -7.70 -0.84 -16.07
N GLY A 63 -6.58 -0.45 -16.69
CA GLY A 63 -6.41 0.88 -17.28
C GLY A 63 -6.08 2.02 -16.30
N ASP A 64 -5.72 1.72 -15.03
CA ASP A 64 -5.30 2.74 -14.05
C ASP A 64 -3.96 3.43 -14.36
N THR A 65 -3.22 2.86 -15.30
CA THR A 65 -2.02 3.45 -15.90
C THR A 65 -2.44 4.19 -17.15
N ASN A 66 -2.61 5.50 -17.00
CA ASN A 66 -3.03 6.36 -18.09
C ASN A 66 -1.84 6.77 -18.98
N PHE A 67 -2.11 7.02 -20.25
CA PHE A 67 -1.15 7.48 -21.26
C PHE A 67 -0.36 8.73 -20.82
N MET A 68 -0.97 9.57 -19.98
CA MET A 68 -0.34 10.74 -19.36
C MET A 68 0.87 10.40 -18.48
N ALA A 69 0.81 9.29 -17.72
CA ALA A 69 1.95 8.83 -16.93
C ALA A 69 3.13 8.40 -17.82
N VAL A 70 2.87 8.00 -19.07
CA VAL A 70 3.90 7.52 -20.01
C VAL A 70 4.53 8.66 -20.80
N ILE A 71 3.77 9.68 -21.20
CA ILE A 71 4.29 10.76 -22.07
C ILE A 71 4.74 11.99 -21.30
N SER A 72 4.07 12.27 -20.19
CA SER A 72 4.28 13.52 -19.45
C SER A 72 4.83 13.31 -18.04
N ASP A 73 5.04 12.06 -17.61
CA ASP A 73 5.41 11.72 -16.23
C ASP A 73 4.43 12.34 -15.19
N VAL A 74 3.18 12.58 -15.61
CA VAL A 74 2.13 13.12 -14.76
C VAL A 74 1.18 12.00 -14.36
N LYS A 75 1.17 11.69 -13.06
CA LYS A 75 0.17 10.80 -12.47
C LYS A 75 -1.03 11.62 -12.00
N ILE A 76 -2.20 11.34 -12.58
CA ILE A 76 -3.46 11.93 -12.11
C ILE A 76 -3.91 11.20 -10.85
N VAL A 77 -4.07 11.95 -9.76
CA VAL A 77 -4.63 11.45 -8.50
C VAL A 77 -6.07 11.98 -8.40
N ASN A 78 -7.04 11.10 -8.65
CA ASN A 78 -8.46 11.47 -8.79
C ASN A 78 -9.15 11.86 -7.46
N GLU A 79 -8.54 11.55 -6.31
CA GLU A 79 -9.10 11.85 -4.98
C GLU A 79 -8.01 12.43 -4.07
N HIS A 80 -8.36 13.47 -3.33
CA HIS A 80 -7.44 14.11 -2.39
C HIS A 80 -7.15 13.18 -1.20
N LEU A 81 -5.90 13.12 -0.73
CA LEU A 81 -5.47 12.19 0.34
C LEU A 81 -6.29 12.28 1.63
N LYS A 82 -6.71 13.49 2.02
CA LYS A 82 -7.58 13.68 3.21
C LYS A 82 -8.95 13.03 3.02
N GLN A 83 -9.53 13.16 1.83
CA GLN A 83 -10.82 12.57 1.49
C GLN A 83 -10.72 11.04 1.46
N THR A 84 -9.64 10.50 0.87
CA THR A 84 -9.35 9.06 0.94
C THR A 84 -9.23 8.57 2.39
N ALA A 85 -8.52 9.33 3.24
CA ALA A 85 -8.35 8.99 4.65
C ALA A 85 -9.68 9.03 5.42
N GLU A 86 -10.52 10.04 5.20
CA GLU A 86 -11.86 10.14 5.81
C GLU A 86 -12.75 8.96 5.43
N LYS A 87 -12.67 8.50 4.18
CA LYS A 87 -13.40 7.33 3.70
C LYS A 87 -12.91 6.02 4.34
N LEU A 88 -11.60 5.88 4.53
CA LEU A 88 -10.99 4.64 5.04
C LEU A 88 -11.01 4.52 6.57
N ARG A 89 -10.79 5.60 7.31
CA ARG A 89 -10.74 5.60 8.79
C ARG A 89 -11.87 4.82 9.47
N PRO A 90 -13.17 5.05 9.15
CA PRO A 90 -14.25 4.31 9.81
C PRO A 90 -14.22 2.81 9.48
N ALA A 91 -13.78 2.44 8.27
CA ALA A 91 -13.70 1.03 7.85
C ALA A 91 -12.57 0.26 8.55
N PHE A 92 -11.55 0.94 9.06
CA PHE A 92 -10.50 0.33 9.91
C PHE A 92 -10.86 0.26 11.40
N ALA A 93 -11.93 0.94 11.83
CA ALA A 93 -12.39 0.92 13.22
C ALA A 93 -13.26 -0.31 13.56
N THR A 94 -13.51 -1.18 12.58
CA THR A 94 -14.37 -2.38 12.67
C THR A 94 -13.54 -3.65 12.45
#